data_AF-A0A3E0NKN5-F1
#
_entry.id   AF-A0A3E0NKN5-F1
#
_cell.length_a   1.000
_cell.length_b   1.000
_cell.length_c   1.000
_cell.angle_alpha   90.00
_cell.angle_beta   90.00
_cell.angle_gamma   90.00
#
_symmetry.space_group_name_H-M   'P 1'
#
loop_
_entity.id
_entity.type
_entity.pdbx_description
1 polymer ?
#
loop_
_entity_poly.entity_id
_entity_poly.type
_entity_poly.pdbx_seq_one_letter_code
_entity_poly.pdbx_strand_id
1 'polypeptide(L)' 'MAAQLKEDEELGALEIELIRSSGGVFEVAADGREVFSKRKTGRFPELAEVRDALVRLSAE' A
#
# COMPACT_ATOMS: atom_id res chain seq x y z
N MET A 1 -0.61 6.90 -6.62
CA MET A 1 -0.64 5.88 -5.55
C MET A 1 -1.60 6.27 -4.43
N ALA A 2 -1.21 7.04 -3.40
CA ALA A 2 -2.05 7.23 -2.21
C ALA A 2 -3.40 7.91 -2.48
N ALA A 3 -3.46 8.91 -3.38
CA ALA A 3 -4.72 9.54 -3.76
C ALA A 3 -5.69 8.54 -4.44
N GLN A 4 -5.19 7.76 -5.41
CA GLN A 4 -5.98 6.75 -6.13
C GLN A 4 -6.51 5.64 -5.22
N LEU A 5 -5.76 5.26 -4.19
CA LEU A 5 -6.22 4.27 -3.22
C LEU A 5 -7.35 4.83 -2.33
N LYS A 6 -7.33 6.13 -2.02
CA LYS A 6 -8.42 6.79 -1.27
C LYS A 6 -9.71 6.94 -2.09
N GLU A 7 -9.59 6.98 -3.41
CA GLU A 7 -10.72 7.08 -4.34
C GLU A 7 -11.40 5.72 -4.60
N ASP A 8 -10.78 4.61 -4.20
CA ASP A 8 -11.35 3.27 -4.35
C ASP A 8 -12.47 3.06 -3.33
N GLU A 9 -13.65 2.60 -3.75
CA GLU A 9 -14.77 2.36 -2.81
C GLU A 9 -14.46 1.25 -1.79
N GLU A 10 -13.67 0.23 -2.17
CA GLU A 10 -13.32 -0.88 -1.26
C GLU A 10 -12.23 -0.48 -0.26
N LEU A 11 -11.32 0.41 -0.65
CA LEU A 11 -10.25 0.92 0.21
C LEU A 11 -10.58 2.29 0.83
N GLY A 12 -11.69 2.91 0.45
CA GLY A 12 -12.11 4.24 0.92
C GLY A 12 -12.49 4.25 2.40
N ALA A 13 -12.78 3.08 2.97
CA ALA A 13 -12.94 2.87 4.40
C ALA A 13 -11.61 2.73 5.16
N LEU A 14 -10.48 2.55 4.47
CA LEU A 14 -9.17 2.38 5.09
C LEU A 14 -8.50 3.72 5.40
N GLU A 15 -7.87 3.78 6.57
CA GLU A 15 -7.10 4.95 6.97
C GLU A 15 -5.71 4.94 6.32
N ILE A 16 -5.57 5.67 5.21
CA ILE A 16 -4.29 5.75 4.49
C ILE A 16 -3.45 6.91 5.04
N GLU A 17 -2.44 6.54 5.83
CA GLU A 17 -1.39 7.43 6.32
C GLU A 17 -0.15 7.40 5.41
N LEU A 18 0.36 8.59 5.08
CA LEU A 18 1.59 8.76 4.32
C LEU A 18 2.78 8.93 5.27
N ILE A 19 3.44 7.82 5.58
CA ILE A 19 4.66 7.85 6.40
C ILE A 19 5.84 8.25 5.51
N ARG A 20 6.45 9.42 5.81
CA ARG A 20 7.65 9.86 5.11
C ARG A 20 8.83 8.97 5.51
N SER A 21 9.31 8.15 4.57
CA SER A 21 10.52 7.37 4.74
C SER A 21 11.74 8.11 4.18
N SER A 22 12.86 8.04 4.89
CA SER A 22 14.13 8.66 4.52
C SER A 22 15.02 7.63 3.82
N GLY A 23 15.64 7.99 2.69
CA GLY A 23 16.59 7.11 1.98
C GLY A 23 16.07 6.38 0.74
N GLY A 24 15.00 6.87 0.10
CA GLY A 24 14.51 6.32 -1.18
C GLY A 24 13.78 4.97 -1.07
N VAL A 25 13.49 4.56 0.17
CA VAL A 25 12.71 3.37 0.52
C VAL A 25 11.21 3.64 0.34
N PHE A 26 10.49 2.65 -0.16
CA PHE A 26 9.04 2.68 -0.29
C PHE A 26 8.49 1.39 0.30
N GLU A 27 7.73 1.52 1.38
CA GLU A 27 7.15 0.41 2.13
C GLU A 27 5.66 0.67 2.29
N VAL A 28 4.86 -0.36 2.06
CA VAL A 28 3.41 -0.34 2.19
C VAL A 28 3.05 -1.44 3.19
N ALA A 29 2.35 -1.06 4.24
CA ALA A 29 1.85 -1.98 5.25
C ALA A 29 0.37 -1.67 5.50
N ALA A 30 -0.41 -2.70 5.79
CA ALA A 30 -1.82 -2.60 6.17
C ALA A 30 -2.04 -3.50 7.39
N ASP A 31 -2.71 -2.98 8.43
CA ASP A 31 -2.96 -3.69 9.69
C ASP A 31 -1.70 -4.33 10.31
N GLY A 32 -0.55 -3.64 10.19
CA GLY A 32 0.73 -4.14 10.68
C GLY A 32 1.34 -5.29 9.86
N ARG A 33 0.70 -5.72 8.76
CA ARG A 33 1.22 -6.67 7.79
C ARG A 33 1.92 -5.94 6.64
N GLU A 34 3.16 -6.30 6.35
CA GLU A 34 3.91 -5.74 5.23
C GLU A 34 3.29 -6.24 3.91
N VAL A 35 2.70 -5.31 3.15
CA VAL A 35 2.06 -5.58 1.85
C VAL A 35 3.08 -5.52 0.74
N PHE A 36 3.97 -4.53 0.79
CA PHE A 36 5.02 -4.35 -0.21
C PHE A 36 6.24 -3.65 0.37
N SER A 37 7.44 -4.08 -0.05
CA SER A 37 8.68 -3.39 0.27
C SER A 37 9.56 -3.26 -0.97
N LYS A 38 9.74 -2.02 -1.45
CA LYS A 38 10.69 -1.69 -2.51
C LYS A 38 12.11 -2.08 -2.14
N ARG A 39 12.44 -2.14 -0.84
CA ARG A 39 13.75 -2.58 -0.38
C ARG A 39 13.99 -4.07 -0.70
N LYS A 40 12.93 -4.88 -0.69
CA LYS A 40 12.98 -6.32 -1.05
C LYS A 40 12.90 -6.55 -2.56
N THR A 41 12.05 -5.79 -3.26
CA THR A 41 11.78 -6.00 -4.69
C THR A 41 12.70 -5.20 -5.62
N GLY A 42 13.34 -4.14 -5.11
CA GLY A 42 14.19 -3.25 -5.90
C GLY A 42 13.43 -2.34 -6.88
N ARG A 43 12.09 -2.40 -6.91
CA ARG A 43 11.25 -1.63 -7.84
C ARG A 43 10.05 -1.00 -7.12
N PHE A 44 9.44 0.00 -7.75
CA PHE A 44 8.15 0.50 -7.28
C PHE A 44 7.03 -0.49 -7.63
N PRO A 45 6.05 -0.69 -6.75
CA PRO A 45 4.91 -1.53 -7.06
C PRO A 45 3.99 -0.85 -8.07
N GLU A 46 3.23 -1.64 -8.81
CA GLU A 46 2.12 -1.12 -9.60
C GLU A 46 0.90 -0.82 -8.74
N LEU A 47 0.07 0.12 -9.19
CA LEU A 47 -1.17 0.50 -8.47
C LEU A 47 -2.07 -0.72 -8.25
N ALA A 48 -2.21 -1.57 -9.27
CA ALA A 48 -2.99 -2.79 -9.21
C ALA A 48 -2.43 -3.80 -8.20
N GLU A 49 -1.10 -3.98 -8.13
CA GLU A 49 -0.47 -4.87 -7.14
C GLU A 49 -0.79 -4.45 -5.70
N VAL A 50 -0.68 -3.15 -5.41
CA VAL A 50 -0.98 -2.65 -4.06
C VAL A 50 -2.46 -2.74 -3.75
N ARG A 51 -3.33 -2.38 -4.70
CA ARG A 51 -4.78 -2.49 -4.51
C ARG A 51 -5.20 -3.92 -4.22
N ASP A 52 -4.80 -4.87 -5.06
CA ASP A 52 -5.19 -6.29 -4.94
C ASP A 52 -4.72 -6.87 -3.61
N ALA A 53 -3.49 -6.55 -3.21
CA ALA A 53 -2.93 -7.01 -1.94
C ALA A 53 -3.67 -6.39 -0.72
N LEU A 54 -4.06 -5.12 -0.78
CA LEU A 54 -4.84 -4.46 0.27
C LEU A 54 -6.26 -5.03 0.37
N VAL A 55 -6.96 -5.22 -0.76
CA VAL A 55 -8.31 -5.81 -0.80
C VAL A 55 -8.29 -7.23 -0.24
N ARG A 56 -7.27 -8.02 -0.59
CA ARG A 56 -7.10 -9.37 -0.06
C ARG A 56 -6.92 -9.38 1.46
N LEU A 57 -6.25 -8.37 2.02
CA LEU A 57 -6.02 -8.23 3.45
C LEU A 57 -7.26 -7.75 4.20
N SER A 58 -8.05 -6.85 3.62
CA SER A 58 -9.30 -6.37 4.24
C SER A 58 -10.43 -7.40 4.17
N ALA A 59 -10.34 -8.39 3.28
CA ALA A 59 -11.33 -9.45 3.11
C ALA A 59 -11.08 -10.70 4.00
N GLU A 60 -10.01 -10.71 4.81
CA GLU A 60 -9.61 -11.84 5.68
C GLU A 60 -10.03 -11.66 7.14
#